data_AF-A0A9R1VB30-F1
#
_entry.id   AF-A0A9R1VB30-F1
#
_cell.length_a   1.000
_cell.length_b   1.000
_cell.length_c   1.000
_cell.angle_alpha   90.00
_cell.angle_beta   90.00
_cell.angle_gamma   90.00
#
_symmetry.space_group_name_H-M   'P 1'
#
loop_
_entity.id
_entity.type
_entity.pdbx_description
1 polymer ?
#
loop_
_entity_poly.entity_id
_entity_poly.type
_entity_poly.pdbx_seq_one_letter_code
_entity_poly.pdbx_strand_id
1 'polypeptide(L)'
;MNGFFPLEFVFDPIKWQRKQMNEDLLDLSKMFNAVKSLVRVPSVDPKYKIALLASKQDHCLVDLLHAWQDGKLPVQISSVIR
;
A
#
# COMPACT_ATOMS: atom_id res chain seq x y z
N MET A 1 25.80 -0.98 13.10
CA MET A 1 25.30 -0.83 11.72
C MET A 1 23.80 -0.99 11.77
N ASN A 2 23.02 0.09 11.68
CA ASN A 2 21.56 0.00 11.67
C ASN A 2 21.10 -0.12 10.21
N GLY A 3 21.04 -1.36 9.72
CA GLY A 3 20.52 -1.66 8.38
C GLY A 3 18.99 -1.74 8.42
N PHE A 4 18.33 -1.10 7.45
CA PHE A 4 16.91 -1.26 7.21
C PHE A 4 16.71 -2.39 6.19
N PHE A 5 16.00 -3.45 6.57
CA PHE A 5 15.70 -4.60 5.71
C PHE A 5 14.21 -4.60 5.36
N PRO A 6 13.83 -4.20 4.13
CA PRO A 6 12.44 -4.30 3.68
C PRO A 6 12.09 -5.76 3.38
N LEU A 7 10.89 -6.18 3.81
CA LEU A 7 10.34 -7.50 3.51
C LEU A 7 8.95 -7.32 2.89
N GLU A 8 8.77 -7.87 1.69
CA GLU A 8 7.48 -7.96 0.99
C GLU A 8 7.18 -9.43 0.70
N PHE A 9 5.94 -9.86 0.93
CA PHE A 9 5.53 -11.24 0.68
C PHE A 9 4.06 -11.35 0.27
N VAL A 10 3.74 -12.41 -0.45
CA VAL A 10 2.38 -12.76 -0.89
C VAL A 10 1.90 -13.96 -0.11
N PHE A 11 0.65 -13.95 0.34
CA PHE A 11 0.05 -15.06 1.06
C PHE A 11 -1.40 -15.25 0.67
N ASP A 12 -1.91 -16.45 0.91
CA ASP A 12 -3.31 -16.79 0.69
C ASP A 12 -4.13 -16.49 1.96
N PRO A 13 -5.16 -15.61 1.88
CA PRO A 13 -5.91 -15.19 3.06
C PRO A 13 -6.80 -16.30 3.64
N ILE A 14 -7.07 -17.38 2.89
CA ILE A 14 -7.84 -18.54 3.37
C ILE A 14 -6.96 -19.40 4.27
N LYS A 15 -5.69 -19.59 3.88
CA LYS A 15 -4.71 -20.38 4.64
C LYS A 15 -4.14 -19.63 5.83
N TRP A 16 -3.99 -18.31 5.74
CA TRP A 16 -3.42 -17.48 6.79
C TRP A 16 -4.32 -16.28 7.10
N GLN A 17 -5.17 -16.47 8.11
CA GLN A 17 -6.14 -15.45 8.50
C GLN A 17 -5.44 -14.20 9.05
N ARG A 18 -6.02 -13.03 8.79
CA ARG A 18 -5.46 -11.72 9.17
C ARG A 18 -5.13 -11.60 10.66
N LYS A 19 -5.95 -12.20 11.55
CA LYS A 19 -5.72 -12.15 12.99
C LYS A 19 -4.43 -12.91 13.36
N GLN A 20 -4.34 -14.16 12.90
CA GLN A 20 -3.18 -15.03 13.08
C GLN A 20 -1.91 -14.38 12.51
N MET A 21 -1.98 -13.92 11.26
CA MET A 21 -0.87 -13.22 10.60
C MET A 21 -0.37 -11.99 11.37
N ASN A 22 -1.29 -11.22 11.96
CA ASN A 22 -0.89 -10.06 12.75
C ASN A 22 -0.14 -10.45 14.03
N GLU A 23 -0.54 -11.54 14.67
CA GLU A 23 0.12 -12.09 15.85
C GLU A 23 1.50 -12.66 15.50
N ASP A 24 1.60 -13.46 14.43
CA ASP A 24 2.87 -14.02 13.94
C ASP A 24 3.87 -12.90 13.58
N LEU A 25 3.42 -11.88 12.86
CA LEU A 25 4.28 -10.73 12.51
C LEU A 25 4.61 -9.85 13.72
N LEU A 26 3.75 -9.79 14.73
CA LEU A 26 4.05 -9.08 15.96
C LEU A 26 5.15 -9.80 16.73
N ASP A 27 5.09 -11.12 16.82
CA ASP A 27 6.12 -11.94 17.44
C ASP A 27 7.47 -11.77 16.73
N LEU A 28 7.49 -11.91 15.39
CA LEU A 28 8.68 -11.66 14.58
C LEU A 28 9.20 -10.23 14.76
N SER A 29 8.33 -9.22 14.81
CA SER A 29 8.76 -7.84 15.01
C SER A 29 9.45 -7.63 16.36
N LYS A 30 9.01 -8.32 17.41
CA LYS A 30 9.67 -8.29 18.72
C LYS A 30 11.01 -9.02 18.69
N MET A 31 11.08 -10.18 18.03
CA MET A 31 12.31 -10.95 17.90
C MET A 31 13.41 -10.17 17.17
N PHE A 32 13.06 -9.46 16.10
CA PHE A 32 14.02 -8.73 15.25
C PHE A 32 14.09 -7.23 15.57
N ASN A 33 13.39 -6.76 16.61
CA ASN A 33 13.23 -5.34 16.94
C ASN A 33 12.87 -4.48 15.71
N ALA A 34 11.96 -5.00 14.89
CA ALA A 34 11.58 -4.42 13.61
C ALA A 34 10.42 -3.44 13.77
N VAL A 35 10.52 -2.27 13.14
CA VAL A 35 9.39 -1.33 13.05
C VAL A 35 8.43 -1.86 11.98
N LYS A 36 7.32 -2.46 12.43
CA LYS A 36 6.26 -2.96 11.55
C LYS A 36 5.55 -1.77 10.88
N SER A 37 5.82 -1.55 9.59
CA SER A 37 5.31 -0.38 8.88
C SER A 37 3.88 -0.59 8.37
N LEU A 38 3.54 -1.70 7.71
CA LEU A 38 2.16 -2.01 7.26
C LEU A 38 1.98 -3.50 6.90
N VAL A 39 0.75 -4.03 7.12
CA VAL A 39 0.30 -5.34 6.60
C VAL A 39 -0.96 -5.11 5.79
N ARG A 40 -0.93 -5.40 4.50
CA ARG A 40 -2.01 -5.09 3.55
C ARG A 40 -2.34 -6.31 2.70
N VAL A 41 -3.63 -6.54 2.51
CA VAL A 41 -4.23 -7.57 1.67
C VAL A 41 -5.05 -6.85 0.60
N PRO A 42 -4.53 -6.71 -0.64
CA PRO A 42 -5.19 -5.95 -1.70
C PRO A 42 -6.62 -6.39 -2.02
N SER A 43 -6.99 -7.65 -1.79
CA SER A 43 -8.36 -8.15 -2.00
C SER A 43 -9.36 -7.74 -0.91
N VAL A 44 -8.89 -7.42 0.29
CA VAL A 44 -9.76 -7.20 1.47
C VAL A 44 -9.68 -5.75 1.96
N ASP A 45 -8.51 -5.12 1.84
CA ASP A 45 -8.33 -3.76 2.30
C ASP A 45 -8.94 -2.74 1.34
N PRO A 46 -9.46 -1.62 1.87
CA PRO A 46 -9.98 -0.55 1.04
C PRO A 46 -8.88 -0.02 0.09
N LYS A 47 -9.28 0.33 -1.13
CA LYS A 47 -8.39 1.00 -2.09
C LYS A 47 -7.76 2.22 -1.45
N TYR A 48 -6.48 2.47 -1.75
CA TYR A 48 -5.79 3.67 -1.27
C TYR A 48 -6.55 4.91 -1.73
N LYS A 49 -6.99 5.75 -0.79
CA LYS A 49 -7.49 7.09 -1.10
C LYS A 49 -6.30 8.02 -1.24
N ILE A 50 -6.11 8.60 -2.41
CA ILE A 50 -5.01 9.51 -2.71
C ILE A 50 -5.55 10.86 -3.20
N ALA A 51 -4.83 11.93 -2.84
CA ALA A 51 -5.03 13.24 -3.44
C ALA A 51 -3.86 13.53 -4.40
N LEU A 52 -4.17 14.08 -5.57
CA LEU A 52 -3.16 14.45 -6.56
C LEU A 52 -2.84 15.93 -6.44
N LEU A 53 -1.56 16.27 -6.29
CA LEU A 53 -1.08 17.64 -6.35
C LEU A 53 -0.64 17.93 -7.79
N ALA A 54 -1.23 18.93 -8.42
CA ALA A 54 -0.91 19.35 -9.78
C ALA A 54 -0.44 20.80 -9.78
N SER A 55 0.58 21.13 -10.56
CA SER A 55 1.05 22.50 -10.75
C SER A 55 0.78 22.95 -12.19
N LYS A 56 1.61 23.83 -12.76
CA LYS A 56 1.41 24.43 -14.10
C LYS A 56 1.62 23.48 -15.29
N GLN A 57 2.11 22.26 -15.08
CA GLN A 57 2.32 21.28 -16.15
C GLN A 57 1.33 20.14 -16.00
N ASP A 58 0.30 20.13 -16.85
CA ASP A 58 -0.81 19.18 -16.75
C ASP A 58 -0.51 17.81 -17.39
N HIS A 59 0.61 17.63 -18.11
CA HIS A 59 0.88 16.40 -18.86
C HIS A 59 0.96 15.14 -17.95
N CYS A 60 1.69 15.21 -16.83
CA CYS A 60 1.74 14.10 -15.87
C CYS A 60 0.39 13.82 -15.20
N LEU A 61 -0.43 14.85 -14.98
CA LEU A 61 -1.76 14.69 -14.38
C LEU A 61 -2.68 13.94 -15.35
N VAL A 62 -2.66 14.33 -16.63
CA VAL A 62 -3.51 13.74 -17.67
C VAL A 62 -3.16 12.26 -17.88
N ASP A 63 -1.88 11.91 -18.02
CA ASP A 63 -1.45 10.50 -18.12
C ASP A 63 -1.87 9.67 -16.90
N LEU A 64 -1.73 10.24 -15.70
CA LEU A 64 -2.08 9.55 -14.46
C LEU A 64 -3.60 9.32 -14.33
N LEU A 65 -4.41 10.31 -14.71
CA LEU A 65 -5.86 10.20 -14.73
C LEU A 65 -6.34 9.20 -15.79
N HIS A 66 -5.71 9.19 -16.97
CA HIS A 66 -5.99 8.19 -18.01
C HIS A 66 -5.68 6.77 -17.53
N ALA A 67 -4.50 6.54 -16.93
CA ALA A 67 -4.14 5.24 -16.37
C ALA A 67 -5.08 4.81 -15.23
N TRP A 68 -5.58 5.77 -14.44
CA TRP A 68 -6.57 5.50 -13.41
C TRP A 68 -7.93 5.09 -13.99
N GLN A 69 -8.42 5.79 -15.01
CA GLN A 69 -9.67 5.46 -15.71
C GLN A 69 -9.60 4.10 -16.42
N ASP A 70 -8.44 3.76 -16.97
CA ASP A 70 -8.18 2.45 -17.60
C ASP A 70 -8.07 1.30 -16.57
N GLY A 71 -8.15 1.62 -15.26
CA GLY A 71 -8.10 0.64 -14.18
C GLY A 71 -6.70 0.10 -13.88
N LYS A 72 -5.65 0.65 -14.50
CA LYS A 72 -4.25 0.29 -14.25
C LYS A 72 -3.79 0.67 -12.83
N LEU A 73 -4.45 1.65 -12.21
CA LEU A 73 -4.15 2.11 -10.86
C LEU A 73 -5.26 1.70 -9.89
N PRO A 74 -5.03 0.73 -8.99
CA PRO A 74 -6.03 0.23 -8.03
C PRO A 74 -6.21 1.18 -6.82
N VAL A 75 -6.33 2.47 -7.09
CA VAL A 75 -6.46 3.54 -6.09
C VAL A 75 -7.76 4.30 -6.29
N GLN A 76 -8.22 4.98 -5.25
CA GLN A 76 -9.32 5.93 -5.31
C GLN A 76 -8.74 7.34 -5.27
N ILE A 77 -8.90 8.11 -6.33
CA ILE A 77 -8.51 9.52 -6.33
C ILE A 77 -9.65 10.30 -5.66
N SER A 78 -9.37 10.91 -4.50
CA SER A 78 -10.38 11.67 -3.73
C SER A 78 -10.44 13.14 -4.12
N SER A 79 -9.32 13.73 -4.53
CA SER A 79 -9.25 15.14 -4.93
C SER A 79 -8.01 15.42 -5.78
N VAL A 80 -8.07 16.50 -6.56
CA VAL A 80 -6.93 17.11 -7.25
C VAL A 80 -6.75 18.53 -6.71
N ILE A 81 -5.58 18.82 -6.16
CA ILE A 81 -5.24 20.13 -5.58
C ILE A 81 -4.31 20.83 -6.58
N ARG A 82 -4.67 22.06 -6.96
CA ARG A 82 -3.95 22.89 -7.94
C ARG A 82 -3.39 24.14 -7.28
#